data_AF-A0A9W5E7H5-F1
#
_entry.id   AF-A0A9W5E7H5-F1
#
_cell.length_a   1.000
_cell.length_b   1.000
_cell.length_c   1.000
_cell.angle_alpha   90.00
_cell.angle_beta   90.00
_cell.angle_gamma   90.00
#
_symmetry.space_group_name_H-M   'P 1'
#
loop_
_entity.id
_entity.type
_entity.pdbx_description
1 polymer ?
#
loop_
_entity_poly.entity_id
_entity_poly.type
_entity_poly.pdbx_seq_one_letter_code
_entity_poly.pdbx_strand_id
1 'polypeptide(L)'
;MGTATEDDKIAILTIHASDNLTDNMFKQGIWMDTQKILKGIANEKEISEIAFFWQFETVDPYGTKKVDNVMKIIFNRETTDKINFSNFIFENIPKTATTYWEHPS
;
A
#
# COMPACT_ATOMS: atom_id res chain seq x y z
N MET A 1 -0.48 5.86 -13.00
CA MET A 1 -1.78 6.06 -12.35
C MET A 1 -2.62 6.83 -13.33
N GLY A 2 -3.79 6.29 -13.64
CA GLY A 2 -4.62 6.79 -14.74
C GLY A 2 -5.49 5.65 -15.23
N THR A 3 -6.78 5.91 -15.21
CA THR A 3 -7.83 5.01 -15.67
C THR A 3 -8.23 5.46 -17.08
N ALA A 4 -8.62 4.53 -17.93
CA ALA A 4 -8.98 4.85 -19.33
C ALA A 4 -10.33 5.60 -19.44
N THR A 5 -11.07 5.69 -18.34
CA THR A 5 -12.42 6.23 -18.22
C THR A 5 -12.41 7.54 -17.44
N GLU A 6 -13.10 8.57 -17.95
CA GLU A 6 -13.14 9.92 -17.37
C GLU A 6 -13.82 9.99 -15.98
N ASP A 7 -14.66 9.01 -15.64
CA ASP A 7 -15.44 8.98 -14.38
C ASP A 7 -14.81 8.16 -13.25
N ASP A 8 -13.65 7.56 -13.50
CA ASP A 8 -13.01 6.66 -12.55
C ASP A 8 -12.41 7.43 -11.35
N LYS A 9 -12.79 7.02 -10.14
CA LYS A 9 -12.27 7.64 -8.90
C LYS A 9 -11.06 6.86 -8.40
N ILE A 10 -9.97 7.57 -8.15
CA ILE A 10 -8.75 6.99 -7.58
C ILE A 10 -8.58 7.49 -6.15
N ALA A 11 -8.43 6.57 -5.20
CA ALA A 11 -8.06 6.90 -3.83
C ALA A 11 -6.53 6.83 -3.69
N ILE A 12 -5.91 7.95 -3.35
CA ILE A 12 -4.46 8.05 -3.12
C ILE A 12 -4.22 8.32 -1.64
N LEU A 13 -3.50 7.42 -0.97
CA LEU A 13 -3.12 7.55 0.42
C LEU A 13 -1.61 7.64 0.53
N THR A 14 -1.12 8.75 1.09
CA THR A 14 0.27 8.90 1.52
C THR A 14 0.32 8.75 3.04
N ILE A 15 1.03 7.74 3.52
CA ILE A 15 0.99 7.32 4.92
C ILE A 15 2.41 7.28 5.48
N HIS A 16 2.63 7.97 6.59
CA HIS A 16 3.87 7.83 7.35
C HIS A 16 3.83 6.52 8.15
N ALA A 17 4.77 5.62 7.86
CA ALA A 17 4.93 4.39 8.60
C ALA A 17 5.43 4.66 10.03
N SER A 18 4.94 3.89 11.00
CA SER A 18 5.45 3.91 12.36
C SER A 18 6.73 3.08 12.49
N ASP A 19 7.66 3.57 13.31
CA ASP A 19 8.96 2.95 13.53
C ASP A 19 8.80 1.58 14.24
N ASN A 20 9.44 0.53 13.72
CA ASN A 20 9.40 -0.84 14.26
C ASN A 20 10.81 -1.42 14.37
N LEU A 21 11.04 -2.25 15.40
CA LEU A 21 12.36 -2.72 15.88
C LEU A 21 13.24 -3.48 14.85
N THR A 22 12.66 -4.03 13.77
CA THR A 22 13.39 -4.74 12.69
C THR A 22 12.72 -4.53 11.34
N ASP A 23 13.47 -4.61 10.22
CA ASP A 23 12.94 -4.42 8.86
C ASP A 23 11.78 -5.35 8.51
N ASN A 24 11.82 -6.61 8.96
CA ASN A 24 10.75 -7.57 8.69
C ASN A 24 9.46 -7.20 9.44
N MET A 25 9.58 -6.78 10.71
CA MET A 25 8.44 -6.29 11.48
C MET A 25 7.90 -4.97 10.93
N PHE A 26 8.77 -4.13 10.37
CA PHE A 26 8.39 -2.91 9.69
C PHE A 26 7.52 -3.20 8.46
N LYS A 27 7.95 -4.11 7.58
CA LYS A 27 7.15 -4.52 6.40
C LYS A 27 5.82 -5.17 6.78
N GLN A 28 5.83 -6.09 7.75
CA GLN A 28 4.59 -6.72 8.22
C GLN A 28 3.62 -5.71 8.82
N GLY A 29 4.11 -4.70 9.54
CA GLY A 29 3.31 -3.57 10.04
C GLY A 29 2.58 -2.84 8.91
N ILE A 30 3.33 -2.44 7.88
CA ILE A 30 2.79 -1.78 6.68
C ILE A 30 1.71 -2.64 6.01
N TRP A 31 1.94 -3.96 5.88
CA TRP A 31 0.96 -4.87 5.27
C TRP A 31 -0.31 -5.00 6.12
N MET A 32 -0.19 -5.13 7.44
CA MET A 32 -1.34 -5.19 8.35
C MET A 32 -2.21 -3.93 8.23
N ASP A 33 -1.58 -2.75 8.26
CA ASP A 33 -2.31 -1.48 8.15
C ASP A 33 -2.92 -1.30 6.75
N THR A 34 -2.19 -1.67 5.70
CA THR A 34 -2.72 -1.66 4.33
C THR A 34 -3.95 -2.55 4.21
N GLN A 35 -3.93 -3.77 4.75
CA GLN A 35 -5.10 -4.65 4.75
C GLN A 35 -6.29 -3.99 5.46
N LYS A 36 -6.05 -3.41 6.65
CA LYS A 36 -7.11 -2.79 7.46
C LYS A 36 -7.77 -1.63 6.71
N ILE A 37 -6.97 -0.76 6.11
CA ILE A 37 -7.45 0.38 5.33
C ILE A 37 -8.16 -0.09 4.06
N LEU A 38 -7.55 -1.02 3.31
CA LEU A 38 -8.13 -1.59 2.09
C LEU A 38 -9.51 -2.19 2.36
N LYS A 39 -9.67 -2.93 3.46
CA LYS A 39 -10.97 -3.48 3.89
C LYS A 39 -12.01 -2.40 4.14
N GLY A 40 -11.61 -1.26 4.72
CA GLY A 40 -12.49 -0.13 4.97
C GLY A 40 -12.96 0.56 3.69
N ILE A 41 -12.09 0.64 2.67
CA ILE A 41 -12.36 1.33 1.40
C ILE A 41 -13.03 0.41 0.36
N ALA A 42 -12.87 -0.92 0.47
CA ALA A 42 -13.34 -1.89 -0.53
C ALA A 42 -14.85 -1.84 -0.83
N ASN A 43 -15.66 -1.36 0.12
CA ASN A 43 -17.11 -1.20 -0.02
C ASN A 43 -17.51 -0.01 -0.90
N GLU A 44 -16.63 0.98 -1.07
CA GLU A 44 -16.87 2.16 -1.90
C GLU A 44 -16.68 1.82 -3.38
N LYS A 45 -17.70 1.25 -4.02
CA LYS A 45 -17.60 0.68 -5.39
C LYS A 45 -17.25 1.69 -6.49
N GLU A 46 -17.41 2.98 -6.23
CA GLU A 46 -17.05 4.05 -7.17
C GLU A 46 -15.53 4.23 -7.33
N ILE A 47 -14.73 3.71 -6.40
CA ILE A 47 -13.26 3.81 -6.46
C ILE A 47 -12.71 2.74 -7.39
N SER A 48 -12.11 3.08 -8.51
CA SER A 48 -11.55 2.08 -9.44
C SER A 48 -10.14 1.64 -9.08
N GLU A 49 -9.39 2.47 -8.34
CA GLU A 49 -8.01 2.20 -7.93
C GLU A 49 -7.73 2.79 -6.53
N ILE A 50 -7.00 2.03 -5.72
CA ILE A 50 -6.52 2.43 -4.40
C ILE A 50 -5.00 2.32 -4.40
N ALA A 51 -4.33 3.45 -4.20
CA ALA A 51 -2.89 3.57 -4.18
C ALA A 51 -2.39 3.96 -2.78
N PHE A 52 -1.53 3.13 -2.22
CA PHE A 52 -0.84 3.37 -0.95
C PHE A 52 0.62 3.73 -1.21
N PHE A 53 1.02 4.90 -0.74
CA PHE A 53 2.40 5.38 -0.72
C PHE A 53 2.86 5.46 0.73
N TRP A 54 3.60 4.46 1.17
CA TRP A 54 4.16 4.41 2.51
C TRP A 54 5.49 5.15 2.55
N GLN A 55 5.62 6.07 3.50
CA GLN A 55 6.77 6.94 3.69
C GLN A 55 7.43 6.71 5.03
N PHE A 56 8.75 6.78 5.07
CA PHE A 56 9.51 6.68 6.30
C PHE A 56 10.82 7.45 6.21
N GLU A 57 11.44 7.74 7.35
CA GLU A 57 12.80 8.28 7.38
C GLU A 57 13.78 7.25 6.79
N THR A 58 14.48 7.66 5.75
CA THR A 58 15.57 6.92 5.12
C THR A 58 16.86 7.71 5.28
N VAL A 59 17.99 7.02 5.26
CA VAL A 59 19.31 7.62 5.28
C VAL A 59 19.96 7.36 3.94
N ASP A 60 20.39 8.42 3.24
CA ASP A 60 21.11 8.27 1.98
C ASP A 60 22.55 7.73 2.21
N PRO A 61 23.28 7.32 1.16
CA PRO A 61 24.64 6.82 1.29
C PRO A 61 25.64 7.82 1.90
N TYR A 62 25.28 9.10 1.99
CA TYR A 62 26.09 10.17 2.57
C TYR A 62 25.70 10.48 4.03
N GLY A 63 24.75 9.75 4.61
CA GLY A 63 24.30 9.94 5.99
C GLY A 63 23.21 10.99 6.18
N THR A 64 22.61 11.50 5.09
CA THR A 64 21.54 12.50 5.16
C THR A 64 20.19 11.82 5.37
N LYS A 65 19.49 12.22 6.43
CA LYS A 65 18.11 11.78 6.67
C LYS A 65 17.13 12.50 5.74
N LYS A 66 16.21 11.75 5.14
CA LYS A 66 15.05 12.29 4.40
C LYS A 66 13.85 11.38 4.55
N VAL A 67 12.65 11.94 4.48
CA VAL A 67 11.44 11.13 4.31
C VAL A 67 11.34 10.73 2.85
N ASP A 68 11.25 9.43 2.58
CA ASP A 68 11.10 8.88 1.23
C ASP A 68 10.05 7.76 1.20
N ASN A 69 9.56 7.41 0.01
CA ASN A 69 8.66 6.28 -0.17
C ASN A 69 9.43 4.97 0.05
N VAL A 70 8.99 4.19 1.03
CA VAL A 70 9.55 2.88 1.36
C VAL A 70 8.73 1.73 0.77
N MET A 71 7.45 1.94 0.50
CA MET A 71 6.60 0.95 -0.16
C MET A 71 5.49 1.61 -0.98
N LYS A 72 5.18 1.02 -2.14
CA LYS A 72 4.06 1.38 -3.00
C LYS A 72 3.19 0.15 -3.23
N ILE A 73 1.90 0.27 -2.95
CA ILE A 73 0.95 -0.83 -3.07
C ILE A 73 -0.28 -0.30 -3.79
N ILE A 74 -0.66 -0.93 -4.90
CA ILE A 74 -1.83 -0.52 -5.69
C ILE A 74 -2.77 -1.70 -5.84
N PHE A 75 -4.05 -1.46 -5.59
CA PHE A 75 -5.14 -2.38 -5.87
C PHE A 75 -6.12 -1.72 -6.84
N ASN A 76 -6.39 -2.36 -7.98
CA ASN A 76 -7.52 -1.98 -8.82
C ASN A 76 -8.83 -2.64 -8.31
N ARG A 77 -9.95 -2.22 -8.90
CA ARG A 77 -11.28 -2.74 -8.55
C ARG A 77 -11.40 -4.24 -8.72
N GLU A 78 -10.92 -4.78 -9.85
CA GLU A 78 -10.97 -6.22 -10.15
C GLU A 78 -10.26 -7.05 -9.07
N THR A 79 -9.06 -6.64 -8.65
CA THR A 79 -8.31 -7.30 -7.59
C THR A 79 -9.01 -7.13 -6.25
N THR A 80 -9.46 -5.92 -5.92
CA THR A 80 -10.12 -5.62 -4.64
C THR A 80 -11.39 -6.46 -4.45
N ASP A 81 -12.19 -6.62 -5.51
CA ASP A 81 -13.45 -7.37 -5.46
C ASP A 81 -13.22 -8.90 -5.37
N LYS A 82 -12.06 -9.41 -5.79
CA LYS A 82 -11.67 -10.82 -5.62
C LYS A 82 -11.25 -11.16 -4.18
N ILE A 83 -10.93 -10.17 -3.34
CA ILE A 83 -10.41 -10.42 -1.99
C ILE A 83 -11.54 -10.80 -1.04
N ASN A 84 -11.45 -11.98 -0.45
CA ASN A 84 -12.27 -12.35 0.70
C ASN A 84 -11.66 -11.82 2.00
N PHE A 85 -12.01 -10.59 2.40
CA PHE A 85 -11.48 -9.90 3.59
C PHE A 85 -11.75 -10.57 4.94
N SER A 86 -12.63 -11.59 5.00
CA SER A 86 -12.82 -12.39 6.22
C SER A 86 -11.67 -13.37 6.46
N ASN A 87 -11.01 -13.82 5.39
CA ASN A 87 -9.94 -14.82 5.44
C ASN A 87 -8.62 -14.32 4.81
N PHE A 88 -8.57 -13.07 4.37
CA PHE A 88 -7.39 -12.51 3.73
C PHE A 88 -6.29 -12.27 4.76
N ILE A 89 -5.10 -12.82 4.49
CA ILE A 89 -3.90 -12.69 5.31
C ILE A 89 -3.04 -11.57 4.71
N PHE A 90 -2.63 -10.58 5.52
CA PHE A 90 -1.87 -9.41 5.07
C PHE A 90 -0.57 -9.75 4.33
N GLU A 91 0.08 -10.87 4.66
CA GLU A 91 1.30 -11.35 4.00
C GLU A 91 1.09 -11.72 2.52
N ASN A 92 -0.15 -11.84 2.07
CA ASN A 92 -0.47 -12.05 0.67
C ASN A 92 -0.52 -10.75 -0.15
N ILE A 93 -0.39 -9.57 0.48
CA ILE A 93 -0.42 -8.28 -0.22
C ILE A 93 0.61 -8.22 -1.36
N PRO A 94 1.89 -8.58 -1.18
CA PRO A 94 2.88 -8.56 -2.27
C PRO A 94 2.52 -9.41 -3.49
N LYS A 95 1.71 -10.46 -3.28
CA LYS A 95 1.30 -11.41 -4.33
C LYS A 95 -0.03 -11.06 -4.98
N THR A 96 -0.86 -10.27 -4.30
CA THR A 96 -2.24 -10.00 -4.71
C THR A 96 -2.42 -8.58 -5.21
N ALA A 97 -1.61 -7.62 -4.74
CA ALA A 97 -1.65 -6.26 -5.23
C ALA A 97 -1.42 -6.20 -6.74
N THR A 98 -2.16 -5.33 -7.41
CA THR A 98 -1.99 -5.03 -8.84
C THR A 98 -0.59 -4.48 -9.12
N THR A 99 -0.06 -3.69 -8.19
CA THR A 99 1.33 -3.26 -8.20
C THR A 99 1.89 -3.31 -6.80
N TYR A 100 3.10 -3.84 -6.70
CA TYR A 100 3.86 -3.91 -5.47
C TYR A 100 5.30 -3.48 -5.72
N TRP A 101 5.77 -2.51 -4.95
CA TRP A 101 7.16 -2.06 -4.99
C TRP A 101 7.63 -1.74 -3.56
N GLU A 102 8.84 -2.17 -3.25
CA GLU A 102 9.55 -1.86 -2.03
C GLU A 102 10.82 -1.08 -2.36
N HIS A 103 11.20 -0.14 -1.50
CA HIS A 103 12.48 0.53 -1.64
C HIS A 103 13.62 -0.51 -1.53
N PRO A 104 14.59 -0.50 -2.46
CA PRO A 104 15.72 -1.43 -2.40
C PRO A 104 16.52 -1.22 -1.11
N SER A 105 16.90 -2.31 -0.47
CA SER A 105 17.82 -2.31 0.68
C SER A 105 19.25 -1.99 0.27
#